data_AF-A0A7Y5GWS8-F1
#
_entry.id   AF-A0A7Y5GWS8-F1
#
_cell.length_a   1.000
_cell.length_b   1.000
_cell.length_c   1.000
_cell.angle_alpha   90.00
_cell.angle_beta   90.00
_cell.angle_gamma   90.00
#
_symmetry.space_group_name_H-M   'P 1'
#
loop_
_entity.id
_entity.type
_entity.pdbx_description
1 polymer ?
#
loop_
_entity_poly.entity_id
_entity_poly.type
_entity_poly.pdbx_seq_one_letter_code
_entity_poly.pdbx_strand_id
1 'polypeptide(L)'
;MVSSTNDSHSSHHVLPMKVYYGVFGALMVLTVITVGVSYMHLPPTASIFAAMVVAIVKAALVAGYFMHLKYDDKFNALVFGISVLFLVLFFAFTLIDLDTRSVVKVEEGNFYKVREAQLTTEMEAAAAKASATPATTSAPPSLAPTGQPASAGSQNHPVEAPSNSALPAP
;
A
#
# COMPACT_ATOMS: atom_id res chain seq x y z
N MET A 1 -64.74 -39.43 -27.16
CA MET A 1 -63.39 -39.89 -26.77
C MET A 1 -62.47 -38.68 -26.77
N VAL A 2 -62.27 -38.05 -25.62
CA VAL A 2 -61.26 -36.98 -25.45
C VAL A 2 -60.01 -37.65 -24.89
N SER A 3 -58.86 -37.32 -25.45
CA SER A 3 -57.58 -37.92 -25.06
C SER A 3 -57.14 -37.38 -23.70
N SER A 4 -56.64 -38.25 -22.82
CA SER A 4 -56.14 -37.85 -21.51
C SER A 4 -54.93 -36.94 -21.64
N THR A 5 -55.00 -35.73 -21.09
CA THR A 5 -53.82 -34.90 -20.84
C THR A 5 -52.94 -35.62 -19.83
N ASN A 6 -51.73 -35.98 -20.25
CA ASN A 6 -50.76 -36.66 -19.39
C ASN A 6 -49.83 -35.59 -18.83
N ASP A 7 -50.13 -35.11 -17.62
CA ASP A 7 -49.37 -34.05 -16.95
C ASP A 7 -47.96 -34.54 -16.61
N SER A 8 -47.00 -34.20 -17.48
CA SER A 8 -45.60 -34.55 -17.34
C SER A 8 -44.95 -33.74 -16.22
N HIS A 9 -44.99 -34.28 -15.00
CA HIS A 9 -44.27 -33.76 -13.84
C HIS A 9 -42.80 -33.48 -14.18
N SER A 10 -42.46 -32.20 -14.26
CA SER A 10 -41.10 -31.71 -14.47
C SER A 10 -40.26 -31.99 -13.22
N SER A 11 -39.59 -33.12 -13.20
CA SER A 11 -38.64 -33.49 -12.16
C SER A 11 -37.43 -32.56 -12.19
N HIS A 12 -37.52 -31.43 -11.50
CA HIS A 12 -36.40 -30.53 -11.21
C HIS A 12 -35.27 -31.35 -10.59
N HIS A 13 -34.17 -31.55 -11.34
CA HIS A 13 -33.03 -32.34 -10.89
C HIS A 13 -32.15 -31.51 -9.93
N VAL A 14 -32.71 -31.16 -8.77
CA VAL A 14 -31.98 -30.51 -7.69
C VAL A 14 -30.98 -31.53 -7.12
N LEU A 15 -29.70 -31.18 -7.06
CA LEU A 15 -28.67 -32.09 -6.54
C LEU A 15 -29.05 -32.62 -5.15
N PRO A 16 -28.87 -33.93 -4.88
CA PRO A 16 -29.30 -34.51 -3.62
C PRO A 16 -28.53 -33.90 -2.45
N MET A 17 -29.25 -33.41 -1.44
CA MET A 17 -28.71 -32.68 -0.28
C MET A 17 -27.50 -33.36 0.40
N LYS A 18 -27.42 -34.69 0.34
CA LYS A 18 -26.27 -35.50 0.78
C LYS A 18 -24.93 -35.03 0.21
N VAL A 19 -24.88 -34.50 -1.02
CA VAL A 19 -23.63 -33.98 -1.62
C VAL A 19 -23.15 -32.74 -0.88
N TYR A 20 -24.03 -31.76 -0.64
CA TYR A 20 -23.65 -30.54 0.10
C TYR A 20 -23.21 -30.84 1.53
N TYR A 21 -23.89 -31.76 2.23
CA TYR A 21 -23.46 -32.20 3.57
C TYR A 21 -22.13 -32.94 3.55
N GLY A 22 -21.84 -33.75 2.52
CA GLY A 22 -20.54 -34.40 2.34
C GLY A 22 -19.40 -33.40 2.12
N VAL A 23 -19.62 -32.39 1.26
CA VAL A 23 -18.63 -31.31 1.03
C VAL A 23 -18.47 -30.46 2.28
N PHE A 24 -19.54 -30.12 2.99
CA PHE A 24 -19.48 -29.41 4.27
C PHE A 24 -18.62 -30.16 5.29
N GLY A 25 -18.80 -31.48 5.43
CA GLY A 25 -17.95 -32.34 6.26
C GLY A 25 -16.47 -32.27 5.84
N ALA A 26 -16.18 -32.38 4.55
CA ALA A 26 -14.81 -32.29 4.02
C ALA A 26 -14.18 -30.91 4.30
N LEU A 27 -14.92 -29.81 4.16
CA LEU A 27 -14.47 -28.45 4.48
C LEU A 27 -14.19 -28.29 5.99
N MET A 28 -14.99 -28.92 6.84
CA MET A 28 -14.78 -28.92 8.29
C MET A 28 -13.48 -29.65 8.65
N VAL A 29 -13.29 -30.88 8.12
CA VAL A 29 -12.05 -31.67 8.29
C VAL A 29 -10.81 -30.90 7.81
N LEU A 30 -10.86 -30.28 6.62
CA LEU A 30 -9.74 -29.47 6.11
C LEU A 30 -9.41 -28.27 7.01
N THR A 31 -10.43 -27.69 7.67
CA THR A 31 -10.26 -26.57 8.60
C THR A 31 -9.62 -27.03 9.91
N VAL A 32 -10.05 -28.18 10.45
CA VAL A 32 -9.41 -28.79 11.63
C VAL A 32 -7.95 -29.16 11.33
N ILE A 33 -7.65 -29.66 10.12
CA ILE A 33 -6.27 -29.94 9.69
C ILE A 33 -5.42 -28.67 9.66
N THR A 34 -5.93 -27.56 9.09
CA THR A 34 -5.16 -26.30 9.06
C THR A 34 -4.92 -25.73 10.46
N VAL A 35 -5.91 -25.82 11.35
CA VAL A 35 -5.76 -25.43 12.76
C VAL A 35 -4.75 -26.33 13.47
N GLY A 36 -4.77 -27.65 13.23
CA GLY A 36 -3.79 -28.59 13.79
C GLY A 36 -2.36 -28.34 13.30
N VAL A 37 -2.18 -28.03 12.01
CA VAL A 37 -0.89 -27.63 11.42
C VAL A 37 -0.35 -26.35 12.08
N SER A 38 -1.21 -25.42 12.50
CA SER A 38 -0.81 -24.21 13.22
C SER A 38 -0.40 -24.45 14.68
N TYR A 39 -0.84 -25.56 15.30
CA TYR A 39 -0.43 -25.93 16.67
C TYR A 39 0.82 -26.82 16.72
N MET A 40 1.07 -27.60 15.65
CA MET A 40 2.36 -28.27 15.49
C MET A 40 3.45 -27.19 15.31
N HIS A 41 4.49 -27.25 16.13
CA HIS A 41 5.61 -26.30 16.12
C HIS A 41 6.56 -26.57 14.93
N LEU A 42 5.99 -26.56 13.72
CA LEU A 42 6.69 -26.73 12.46
C LEU A 42 7.49 -25.46 12.11
N PRO A 43 8.59 -25.58 11.34
CA PRO A 43 9.31 -24.41 10.85
C PRO A 43 8.36 -23.50 10.03
N PRO A 44 8.43 -22.15 10.18
CA PRO A 44 7.42 -21.23 9.63
C PRO A 44 7.17 -21.37 8.12
N THR A 45 8.19 -21.70 7.35
CA THR A 45 8.09 -21.93 5.90
C THR A 45 7.21 -23.13 5.56
N ALA A 46 7.27 -24.21 6.35
CA ALA A 46 6.49 -25.43 6.12
C ALA A 46 5.02 -25.24 6.50
N SER A 47 4.73 -24.56 7.62
CA SER A 47 3.34 -24.28 8.04
C SER A 47 2.64 -23.33 7.07
N ILE A 48 3.32 -22.29 6.58
CA ILE A 48 2.79 -21.37 5.55
C ILE A 48 2.49 -22.10 4.24
N PHE A 49 3.42 -22.94 3.75
CA PHE A 49 3.20 -23.72 2.53
C PHE A 49 2.01 -24.70 2.68
N ALA A 50 1.95 -25.42 3.79
CA ALA A 50 0.84 -26.33 4.08
C ALA A 50 -0.51 -25.58 4.18
N ALA A 51 -0.55 -24.42 4.84
CA ALA A 51 -1.74 -23.59 4.93
C ALA A 51 -2.21 -23.08 3.55
N MET A 52 -1.28 -22.69 2.66
CA MET A 52 -1.60 -22.28 1.29
C MET A 52 -2.17 -23.43 0.46
N VAL A 53 -1.57 -24.63 0.52
CA VAL A 53 -2.10 -25.81 -0.18
C VAL A 53 -3.52 -26.14 0.31
N VAL A 54 -3.74 -26.17 1.63
CA VAL A 54 -5.08 -26.45 2.19
C VAL A 54 -6.09 -25.35 1.83
N ALA A 55 -5.68 -24.08 1.80
CA ALA A 55 -6.54 -22.97 1.38
C ALA A 55 -6.97 -23.10 -0.10
N ILE A 56 -6.05 -23.46 -1.00
CA ILE A 56 -6.35 -23.70 -2.42
C ILE A 56 -7.32 -24.88 -2.58
N VAL A 57 -7.09 -26.00 -1.88
CA VAL A 57 -8.01 -27.15 -1.93
C VAL A 57 -9.39 -26.79 -1.38
N LYS A 58 -9.45 -26.04 -0.27
CA LYS A 58 -10.71 -25.54 0.30
C LYS A 58 -11.47 -24.66 -0.69
N ALA A 59 -10.77 -23.72 -1.34
CA ALA A 59 -11.35 -22.84 -2.36
C ALA A 59 -11.86 -23.63 -3.58
N ALA A 60 -11.11 -24.64 -4.05
CA ALA A 60 -11.53 -25.51 -5.15
C ALA A 60 -12.77 -26.34 -4.83
N LEU A 61 -12.90 -26.86 -3.60
CA LEU A 61 -14.13 -27.54 -3.15
C LEU A 61 -15.32 -26.58 -3.09
N VAL A 62 -15.13 -25.36 -2.59
CA VAL A 62 -16.20 -24.34 -2.54
C VAL A 62 -16.64 -23.94 -3.95
N ALA A 63 -15.71 -23.61 -4.85
CA ALA A 63 -16.03 -23.25 -6.22
C ALA A 63 -16.71 -24.41 -6.97
N GLY A 64 -16.15 -25.62 -6.90
CA GLY A 64 -16.69 -26.78 -7.62
C GLY A 64 -18.12 -27.17 -7.22
N TYR A 65 -18.43 -27.14 -5.91
CA TYR A 65 -19.70 -27.66 -5.39
C TYR A 65 -20.70 -26.59 -4.94
N PHE A 66 -20.25 -25.49 -4.30
CA PHE A 66 -21.15 -24.43 -3.82
C PHE A 66 -21.41 -23.33 -4.87
N MET A 67 -20.44 -23.00 -5.73
CA MET A 67 -20.70 -22.19 -6.93
C MET A 67 -21.20 -23.03 -8.12
N HIS A 68 -21.59 -24.29 -7.87
CA HIS A 68 -22.20 -25.20 -8.84
C HIS A 68 -21.38 -25.52 -10.10
N LEU A 69 -20.13 -25.06 -10.19
CA LEU A 69 -19.23 -25.16 -11.35
C LEU A 69 -19.04 -26.57 -11.92
N LYS A 70 -19.25 -27.60 -11.09
CA LYS A 70 -19.15 -29.02 -11.45
C LYS A 70 -20.41 -29.59 -12.13
N TYR A 71 -21.55 -28.95 -11.92
CA TYR A 71 -22.90 -29.47 -12.24
C TYR A 71 -23.75 -28.55 -13.12
N ASP A 72 -23.37 -27.27 -13.19
CA ASP A 72 -24.02 -26.21 -13.93
C ASP A 72 -23.30 -25.92 -15.26
N ASP A 73 -23.79 -24.94 -16.02
CA ASP A 73 -23.36 -24.68 -17.37
C ASP A 73 -21.87 -24.31 -17.50
N LYS A 74 -21.23 -24.78 -18.57
CA LYS A 74 -19.79 -24.56 -18.83
C LYS A 74 -19.43 -23.06 -18.96
N PHE A 75 -20.42 -22.23 -19.23
CA PHE A 75 -20.29 -20.78 -19.24
C PHE A 75 -19.88 -20.23 -17.85
N ASN A 76 -20.48 -20.73 -16.77
CA ASN A 76 -20.14 -20.31 -15.40
C ASN A 76 -18.70 -20.74 -15.05
N ALA A 77 -18.28 -21.93 -15.49
CA ALA A 77 -16.89 -22.38 -15.37
C ALA A 77 -15.89 -21.47 -16.13
N LEU A 78 -16.26 -21.00 -17.33
CA LEU A 78 -15.43 -20.08 -18.12
C LEU A 78 -15.33 -18.70 -17.47
N VAL A 79 -16.45 -18.11 -17.03
CA VAL A 79 -16.47 -16.79 -16.36
C VAL A 79 -15.66 -16.82 -15.06
N PHE A 80 -15.77 -17.91 -14.28
CA PHE A 80 -14.94 -18.12 -13.08
C PHE A 80 -13.46 -18.30 -13.42
N GLY A 81 -13.13 -19.06 -14.47
CA GLY A 81 -11.75 -19.22 -14.93
C GLY A 81 -11.12 -17.89 -15.35
N ILE A 82 -11.88 -17.04 -16.05
CA ILE A 82 -11.45 -15.69 -16.46
C ILE A 82 -11.28 -14.79 -15.22
N SER A 83 -12.22 -14.80 -14.26
CA SER A 83 -12.10 -13.96 -13.07
C SER A 83 -10.90 -14.34 -12.19
N VAL A 84 -10.60 -15.65 -12.04
CA VAL A 84 -9.39 -16.13 -11.35
C VAL A 84 -8.11 -15.75 -12.13
N LEU A 85 -8.10 -15.83 -13.46
CA LEU A 85 -6.99 -15.38 -14.28
C LEU A 85 -6.70 -13.88 -14.09
N PHE A 86 -7.74 -13.04 -14.14
CA PHE A 86 -7.61 -11.60 -13.89
C PHE A 86 -7.20 -11.28 -12.44
N LEU A 87 -7.67 -12.05 -11.46
CA LEU A 87 -7.25 -11.92 -10.05
C LEU A 87 -5.75 -12.20 -9.89
N VAL A 88 -5.25 -13.29 -10.48
CA VAL A 88 -3.81 -13.64 -10.45
C VAL A 88 -2.98 -12.58 -11.17
N LEU A 89 -3.44 -12.09 -12.33
CA LEU A 89 -2.78 -11.04 -13.09
C LEU A 89 -2.72 -9.71 -12.29
N PHE A 90 -3.82 -9.33 -11.64
CA PHE A 90 -3.90 -8.16 -10.78
C PHE A 90 -2.95 -8.26 -9.58
N PHE A 91 -2.92 -9.41 -8.89
CA PHE A 91 -1.99 -9.65 -7.80
C PHE A 91 -0.53 -9.62 -8.26
N ALA A 92 -0.20 -10.23 -9.41
CA ALA A 92 1.15 -10.23 -9.95
C ALA A 92 1.63 -8.79 -10.25
N PHE A 93 0.83 -7.98 -10.95
CA PHE A 93 1.17 -6.58 -11.20
C PHE A 93 1.24 -5.74 -9.92
N THR A 94 0.34 -5.97 -8.96
CA THR A 94 0.35 -5.26 -7.68
C THR A 94 1.59 -5.59 -6.85
N LEU A 95 2.04 -6.85 -6.84
CA LEU A 95 3.27 -7.25 -6.16
C LEU A 95 4.51 -6.63 -6.82
N ILE A 96 4.56 -6.56 -8.15
CA ILE A 96 5.65 -5.91 -8.90
C ILE A 96 5.69 -4.39 -8.66
N ASP A 97 4.54 -3.72 -8.64
CA ASP A 97 4.43 -2.29 -8.29
C ASP A 97 4.84 -2.04 -6.84
N LEU A 98 4.40 -2.88 -5.88
CA LEU A 98 4.83 -2.78 -4.49
C LEU A 98 6.33 -2.97 -4.32
N ASP A 99 6.92 -3.97 -4.99
CA ASP A 99 8.36 -4.24 -4.94
C ASP A 99 9.16 -3.04 -5.47
N THR A 100 8.78 -2.53 -6.65
CA THR A 100 9.38 -1.34 -7.27
C THR A 100 9.27 -0.10 -6.36
N ARG A 101 8.13 0.11 -5.70
CA ARG A 101 7.94 1.22 -4.74
C ARG A 101 8.63 1.00 -3.39
N SER A 102 8.89 -0.26 -3.01
CA SER A 102 9.55 -0.58 -1.74
C SER A 102 10.99 -0.06 -1.72
N VAL A 103 11.69 -0.16 -2.86
CA VAL A 103 13.05 0.38 -3.07
C VAL A 103 13.10 1.88 -2.76
N VAL A 104 12.14 2.66 -3.27
CA VAL A 104 12.08 4.12 -3.05
C VAL A 104 11.84 4.45 -1.57
N LYS A 105 10.97 3.71 -0.88
CA LYS A 105 10.69 3.92 0.56
C LYS A 105 11.84 3.53 1.47
N VAL A 106 12.64 2.53 1.09
CA VAL A 106 13.89 2.17 1.80
C VAL A 106 14.88 3.33 1.73
N GLU A 107 15.01 3.96 0.56
CA GLU A 107 15.91 5.09 0.36
C GLU A 107 15.45 6.35 1.12
N GLU A 108 14.16 6.71 1.09
CA GLU A 108 13.60 7.78 1.93
C GLU A 108 13.83 7.50 3.43
N GLY A 109 13.58 6.27 3.89
CA GLY A 109 13.81 5.85 5.28
C GLY A 109 15.27 5.99 5.74
N ASN A 110 16.23 5.90 4.82
CA ASN A 110 17.63 6.22 5.09
C ASN A 110 17.88 7.73 5.11
N PHE A 111 17.30 8.51 4.19
CA PHE A 111 17.48 9.97 4.17
C PHE A 111 16.96 10.67 5.43
N TYR A 112 15.87 10.21 6.05
CA TYR A 112 15.42 10.76 7.33
C TYR A 112 16.45 10.53 8.45
N LYS A 113 16.96 9.30 8.60
CA LYS A 113 17.99 8.95 9.61
C LYS A 113 19.29 9.72 9.40
N VAL A 114 19.74 9.88 8.16
CA VAL A 114 20.93 10.68 7.84
C VAL A 114 20.72 12.15 8.20
N ARG A 115 19.54 12.72 7.90
CA ARG A 115 19.25 14.12 8.23
C ARG A 115 19.15 14.36 9.75
N GLU A 116 18.57 13.43 10.50
CA GLU A 116 18.56 13.50 11.97
C GLU A 116 19.99 13.48 12.57
N ALA A 117 20.85 12.58 12.08
CA ALA A 117 22.25 12.51 12.53
C ALA A 117 23.08 13.77 12.17
N GLN A 118 22.79 14.40 11.03
CA GLN A 118 23.40 15.69 10.67
C GLN A 118 22.92 16.81 11.59
N LEU A 119 21.61 16.90 11.85
CA LEU A 119 21.03 17.92 12.74
C LEU A 119 21.60 17.85 14.17
N THR A 120 21.83 16.64 14.71
CA THR A 120 22.49 16.50 16.03
C THR A 120 23.95 16.92 15.99
N THR A 121 24.69 16.58 14.91
CA THR A 121 26.10 16.95 14.76
C THR A 121 26.29 18.46 14.61
N GLU A 122 25.42 19.11 13.83
CA GLU A 122 25.41 20.57 13.68
C GLU A 122 25.00 21.29 14.97
N MET A 123 24.06 20.72 15.74
CA MET A 123 23.67 21.25 17.05
C MET A 123 24.79 21.14 18.10
N GLU A 124 25.56 20.04 18.08
CA GLU A 124 26.74 19.87 18.94
C GLU A 124 27.88 20.83 18.54
N ALA A 125 28.14 20.99 17.25
CA ALA A 125 29.11 21.96 16.73
C ALA A 125 28.69 23.42 17.01
N ALA A 126 27.39 23.73 16.95
CA ALA A 126 26.85 25.04 17.31
C ALA A 126 26.95 25.32 18.81
N ALA A 127 26.71 24.32 19.66
CA ALA A 127 26.89 24.43 21.11
C ALA A 127 28.36 24.66 21.49
N ALA A 128 29.29 23.92 20.87
CA ALA A 128 30.73 24.14 21.04
C ALA A 128 31.13 25.58 20.63
N LYS A 129 30.62 26.07 19.49
CA LYS A 129 30.87 27.44 19.01
C LYS A 129 30.25 28.52 19.91
N ALA A 130 29.11 28.26 20.53
CA ALA A 130 28.48 29.17 21.49
C ALA A 130 29.29 29.29 22.79
N SER A 131 29.92 28.20 23.25
CA SER A 131 30.76 28.20 24.47
C SER A 131 32.11 28.93 24.33
N ALA A 132 32.50 29.34 23.12
CA ALA A 132 33.81 29.91 22.80
C ALA A 132 33.82 31.45 22.59
N THR A 133 32.89 32.20 23.20
CA THR A 133 32.81 33.67 23.07
C THR A 133 33.30 34.38 24.35
N PRO A 134 34.54 34.91 24.40
CA PRO A 134 34.98 35.80 25.47
C PRO A 134 34.47 37.22 25.26
N ALA A 135 34.01 37.87 26.33
CA ALA A 135 33.53 39.25 26.30
C ALA A 135 34.67 40.29 26.29
N THR A 136 34.51 41.38 25.52
CA THR A 136 35.17 42.72 25.59
C THR A 136 34.56 43.54 24.43
N THR A 137 33.91 44.70 24.55
CA THR A 137 33.94 45.86 25.48
C THR A 137 35.13 46.82 25.31
N SER A 138 35.07 47.70 24.30
CA SER A 138 35.66 49.05 24.37
C SER A 138 35.12 50.01 23.28
N ALA A 139 34.72 51.21 23.70
CA ALA A 139 34.50 52.42 22.88
C ALA A 139 35.62 53.45 23.22
N PRO A 140 35.67 54.71 22.73
CA PRO A 140 34.88 55.45 21.72
C PRO A 140 35.78 56.13 20.62
N PRO A 141 35.24 56.93 19.66
CA PRO A 141 36.04 57.49 18.54
C PRO A 141 36.61 58.90 18.79
N SER A 142 37.72 59.26 18.13
CA SER A 142 38.37 60.58 18.24
C SER A 142 38.76 61.22 16.89
N LEU A 143 37.91 62.16 16.45
CA LEU A 143 38.17 63.44 15.75
C LEU A 143 39.19 63.56 14.59
N ALA A 144 38.71 64.12 13.47
CA ALA A 144 39.45 64.62 12.29
C ALA A 144 39.82 66.13 12.44
N PRO A 145 40.41 66.88 11.45
CA PRO A 145 39.92 67.06 10.06
C PRO A 145 40.99 67.27 8.95
N THR A 146 40.56 67.31 7.67
CA THR A 146 40.87 68.35 6.65
C THR A 146 40.64 67.81 5.22
N GLY A 147 39.86 68.53 4.38
CA GLY A 147 39.91 68.37 2.91
C GLY A 147 38.61 67.99 2.19
N GLN A 148 37.61 68.87 2.18
CA GLN A 148 36.52 68.85 1.18
C GLN A 148 36.15 70.30 0.81
N PRO A 149 35.67 70.56 -0.42
CA PRO A 149 34.22 70.69 -0.59
C PRO A 149 33.67 70.08 -1.91
N ALA A 150 32.36 69.73 -1.90
CA ALA A 150 31.34 69.77 -2.98
C ALA A 150 31.69 69.36 -4.44
N SER A 151 30.85 68.73 -5.26
CA SER A 151 29.51 68.09 -5.17
C SER A 151 29.25 67.42 -6.56
N ALA A 152 28.16 66.74 -6.94
CA ALA A 152 26.87 66.38 -6.34
C ALA A 152 26.37 65.05 -6.98
N GLY A 153 25.28 64.43 -6.49
CA GLY A 153 24.70 63.25 -7.16
C GLY A 153 23.76 62.40 -6.32
N SER A 154 22.57 62.91 -5.98
CA SER A 154 21.54 62.18 -5.24
C SER A 154 20.52 61.52 -6.18
N GLN A 155 20.32 60.20 -6.08
CA GLN A 155 19.01 59.56 -6.29
C GLN A 155 18.90 58.30 -5.43
N ASN A 156 17.83 58.19 -4.64
CA ASN A 156 17.45 57.02 -3.84
C ASN A 156 15.97 56.69 -4.11
N HIS A 157 15.61 55.41 -3.94
CA HIS A 157 14.23 54.86 -3.79
C HIS A 157 13.32 54.80 -5.04
N PRO A 158 12.24 53.98 -5.03
CA PRO A 158 11.72 53.13 -3.94
C PRO A 158 11.48 51.63 -4.26
N VAL A 159 11.17 50.94 -3.16
CA VAL A 159 10.43 49.67 -2.99
C VAL A 159 9.27 49.46 -3.98
N GLU A 160 9.15 48.26 -4.57
CA GLU A 160 7.83 47.59 -4.74
C GLU A 160 7.92 46.07 -5.01
N ALA A 161 7.06 45.32 -4.32
CA ALA A 161 6.43 44.07 -4.76
C ALA A 161 4.96 44.20 -4.31
N PRO A 162 3.96 43.76 -5.10
CA PRO A 162 3.52 42.37 -4.96
C PRO A 162 2.80 41.74 -6.19
N SER A 163 2.49 40.44 -6.05
CA SER A 163 1.31 39.71 -6.58
C SER A 163 0.59 40.18 -7.86
N ASN A 164 0.57 39.31 -8.88
CA ASN A 164 -0.52 39.24 -9.85
C ASN A 164 -1.21 37.85 -9.84
N SER A 165 -2.25 37.74 -9.02
CA SER A 165 -3.30 36.73 -9.21
C SER A 165 -4.24 37.16 -10.35
N ALA A 166 -4.97 36.19 -10.93
CA ALA A 166 -5.95 36.34 -12.01
C ALA A 166 -5.35 36.64 -13.42
N LEU A 167 -5.96 36.24 -14.55
CA LEU A 167 -7.37 35.94 -14.81
C LEU A 167 -7.55 34.91 -15.97
N PRO A 168 -8.63 34.10 -16.02
CA PRO A 168 -8.95 33.20 -17.15
C PRO A 168 -9.91 33.81 -18.21
N ALA A 169 -10.26 33.00 -19.24
CA ALA A 169 -11.27 33.23 -20.30
C ALA A 169 -10.80 34.12 -21.49
N PRO A 170 -11.52 34.22 -22.64
CA PRO A 170 -12.85 33.70 -22.98
C PRO A 170 -12.90 32.23 -23.46
#